data_AF-A0ABD3FRW2-F1
#
_entry.id   AF-A0ABD3FRW2-F1
#
_cell.length_a   1.000
_cell.length_b   1.000
_cell.length_c   1.000
_cell.angle_alpha   90.00
_cell.angle_beta   90.00
_cell.angle_gamma   90.00
#
_symmetry.space_group_name_H-M   'P 1'
#
loop_
_entity.id
_entity.type
_entity.pdbx_description
1 polymer ?
#
loop_
_entity_poly.entity_id
_entity_poly.type
_entity_poly.pdbx_seq_one_letter_code
_entity_poly.pdbx_strand_id
1 'polypeptide(L)'
;MSSIKCLLVFFTLLSVAYSVPLCNNSQLLEALQPLKTQANYSSCQVDANAAAICASSACKSLMTPLAALNLPGCQISFKGVNFSSLALKAITPASCEASSKQRPSLFAMMRTILRLLKNN
;
A
#
# COMPACT_ATOMS: atom_id res chain seq x y z
N MET A 1 57.23 8.10 24.64
CA MET A 1 55.95 7.35 24.51
C MET A 1 54.86 8.42 24.60
N SER A 2 53.96 8.65 23.63
CA SER A 2 53.50 7.82 22.53
C SER A 2 53.02 8.69 21.37
N SER A 3 53.32 8.21 20.17
CA SER A 3 53.04 8.81 18.88
C SER A 3 51.55 8.91 18.58
N ILE A 4 51.22 10.02 17.91
CA ILE A 4 49.98 10.25 17.16
C ILE A 4 49.73 9.07 16.22
N LYS A 5 48.69 8.28 16.51
CA LYS A 5 48.07 7.36 15.56
C LYS A 5 46.60 7.75 15.44
N CYS A 6 46.36 8.80 14.63
CA CYS A 6 45.09 9.01 13.94
C CYS A 6 44.90 7.82 13.00
N LEU A 7 44.44 6.70 13.54
CA LEU A 7 44.03 5.56 12.76
C LEU A 7 42.65 5.90 12.21
N LEU A 8 42.66 6.46 11.01
CA LEU A 8 41.54 6.50 10.07
C LEU A 8 41.00 5.08 9.89
N VAL A 9 40.17 4.63 10.83
CA VAL A 9 39.27 3.52 10.56
C VAL A 9 38.13 4.15 9.75
N PHE A 10 38.33 4.15 8.43
CA PHE A 10 37.26 4.19 7.45
C PHE A 10 36.30 3.05 7.79
N PHE A 11 35.37 3.30 8.71
CA PHE A 11 34.15 2.51 8.83
C PHE A 11 33.32 2.91 7.61
N THR A 12 33.65 2.30 6.47
CA THR A 12 32.75 2.14 5.35
C THR A 12 31.55 1.35 5.87
N LEU A 13 30.62 2.07 6.50
CA LEU A 13 29.24 1.64 6.63
C LEU A 13 28.77 1.42 5.20
N LEU A 14 28.86 0.18 4.73
CA LEU A 14 28.04 -0.30 3.62
C LEU A 14 26.60 -0.09 4.07
N SER A 15 26.05 1.09 3.77
CA SER A 15 24.63 1.28 3.63
C SER A 15 24.19 0.36 2.50
N VAL A 16 23.96 -0.92 2.80
CA VAL A 16 23.09 -1.76 1.99
C VAL A 16 21.77 -1.01 1.98
N ALA A 17 21.54 -0.29 0.89
CA ALA A 17 20.20 0.15 0.55
C ALA A 17 19.41 -1.15 0.36
N TYR A 18 18.71 -1.58 1.41
CA TYR A 18 17.69 -2.62 1.31
C TYR A 18 16.58 -2.04 0.43
N SER A 19 16.75 -2.16 -0.88
CA SER A 19 15.70 -1.86 -1.84
C SER A 19 14.64 -2.95 -1.70
N VAL A 20 13.52 -2.61 -1.07
CA VAL A 20 12.33 -3.47 -1.09
C VAL A 20 11.98 -3.70 -2.57
N PRO A 21 11.83 -4.96 -3.02
CA PRO A 21 11.55 -5.22 -4.42
C PRO A 21 10.23 -4.56 -4.82
N LEU A 22 10.22 -3.93 -6.00
CA LEU A 22 9.00 -3.43 -6.61
C LEU A 22 8.08 -4.62 -6.92
N CYS A 23 6.78 -4.47 -6.67
CA CYS A 23 5.82 -5.52 -7.00
C CYS A 23 5.82 -5.77 -8.51
N ASN A 24 5.90 -7.05 -8.90
CA ASN A 24 5.57 -7.42 -10.26
C ASN A 24 4.08 -7.19 -10.47
N ASN A 25 3.73 -6.34 -11.44
CA ASN A 25 2.35 -5.96 -11.70
C ASN A 25 1.48 -7.17 -12.02
N SER A 26 1.99 -8.22 -12.69
CA SER A 26 1.20 -9.41 -13.00
C SER A 26 0.79 -10.18 -11.73
N GLN A 27 1.75 -10.50 -10.87
CA GLN A 27 1.50 -11.22 -9.62
C GLN A 27 0.65 -10.42 -8.64
N LEU A 28 0.87 -9.11 -8.58
CA LEU A 28 0.04 -8.22 -7.77
C LEU A 28 -1.40 -8.20 -8.29
N LEU A 29 -1.60 -8.15 -9.61
CA LEU A 29 -2.93 -8.15 -10.21
C LEU A 29 -3.65 -9.47 -9.99
N GLU A 30 -2.96 -10.60 -10.13
CA GLU A 30 -3.50 -11.94 -9.79
C GLU A 30 -3.94 -12.00 -8.33
N ALA A 31 -3.10 -11.54 -7.40
CA ALA A 31 -3.44 -11.52 -5.98
C ALA A 31 -4.64 -10.61 -5.66
N LEU A 32 -4.86 -9.57 -6.46
CA LEU A 32 -5.95 -8.62 -6.32
C LEU A 32 -7.21 -8.96 -7.14
N GLN A 33 -7.15 -9.91 -8.07
CA GLN A 33 -8.30 -10.32 -8.88
C GLN A 33 -9.56 -10.66 -8.07
N PRO A 34 -9.48 -11.32 -6.90
CA PRO A 34 -10.67 -11.64 -6.10
C PRO A 34 -11.42 -10.41 -5.58
N LEU A 35 -10.82 -9.21 -5.62
CA LEU A 35 -11.56 -7.97 -5.35
C LEU A 35 -12.49 -7.59 -6.49
N LYS A 36 -12.10 -7.85 -7.75
CA LYS A 36 -12.92 -7.50 -8.94
C LYS A 36 -14.22 -8.30 -8.98
N THR A 37 -14.25 -9.48 -8.34
CA THR A 37 -15.43 -10.35 -8.29
C THR A 37 -16.40 -9.99 -7.17
N GLN A 38 -16.05 -9.06 -6.28
CA GLN A 38 -16.92 -8.61 -5.21
C GLN A 38 -18.03 -7.70 -5.75
N ALA A 39 -19.28 -7.92 -5.33
CA ALA A 39 -20.43 -7.14 -5.79
C ALA A 39 -20.27 -5.63 -5.56
N ASN A 40 -19.57 -5.24 -4.49
CA ASN A 40 -19.35 -3.84 -4.10
C ASN A 40 -18.19 -3.16 -4.84
N TYR A 41 -17.42 -3.91 -5.64
CA TYR A 41 -16.21 -3.42 -6.31
C TYR A 41 -16.48 -2.21 -7.21
N SER A 42 -17.44 -2.34 -8.12
CA SER A 42 -17.78 -1.30 -9.10
C SER A 42 -18.30 -0.03 -8.41
N SER A 43 -19.18 -0.17 -7.41
CA SER A 43 -19.71 0.97 -6.64
C SER A 43 -18.59 1.68 -5.87
N CYS A 44 -17.72 0.92 -5.21
CA CYS A 44 -16.59 1.52 -4.51
C CYS A 44 -15.59 2.19 -5.46
N GLN A 45 -15.36 1.68 -6.67
CA GLN A 45 -14.51 2.38 -7.64
C GLN A 45 -15.00 3.80 -7.92
N VAL A 46 -16.31 3.96 -8.12
CA VAL A 46 -16.94 5.26 -8.39
C VAL A 46 -16.79 6.17 -7.17
N ASP A 47 -17.18 5.68 -5.99
CA ASP A 47 -17.14 6.43 -4.74
C ASP A 47 -15.72 6.83 -4.34
N ALA A 48 -14.76 5.92 -4.46
CA ALA A 48 -13.35 6.19 -4.20
C ALA A 48 -12.80 7.27 -5.13
N ASN A 49 -13.28 7.33 -6.38
CA ASN A 49 -12.89 8.40 -7.31
C ASN A 49 -13.52 9.76 -6.94
N ALA A 50 -14.68 9.76 -6.29
CA ALA A 50 -15.28 10.95 -5.70
C ALA A 50 -14.72 11.31 -4.30
N ALA A 51 -13.67 10.61 -3.84
CA ALA A 51 -13.05 10.74 -2.51
C ALA A 51 -13.90 10.22 -1.32
N ALA A 52 -14.95 9.44 -1.57
CA ALA A 52 -15.94 9.01 -0.59
C ALA A 52 -15.68 7.63 0.07
N ILE A 53 -14.42 7.19 0.20
CA ILE A 53 -14.10 5.81 0.66
C ILE A 53 -14.74 5.45 2.01
N CYS A 54 -14.71 6.35 2.99
CA CYS A 54 -15.31 6.11 4.31
C CYS A 54 -16.78 6.50 4.43
N ALA A 55 -17.33 7.23 3.45
CA ALA A 55 -18.76 7.50 3.38
C ALA A 55 -19.50 6.36 2.64
N SER A 56 -18.80 5.64 1.77
CA SER A 56 -19.34 4.53 0.99
C SER A 56 -19.36 3.22 1.78
N SER A 57 -20.56 2.66 1.97
CA SER A 57 -20.73 1.31 2.50
C SER A 57 -20.08 0.27 1.59
N ALA A 58 -20.16 0.45 0.26
CA ALA A 58 -19.53 -0.43 -0.71
C ALA A 58 -18.01 -0.49 -0.53
N CYS A 59 -17.35 0.66 -0.31
CA CYS A 59 -15.93 0.67 -0.02
C CYS A 59 -15.59 0.05 1.33
N LYS A 60 -16.36 0.33 2.40
CA LYS A 60 -16.15 -0.34 3.69
C LYS A 60 -16.26 -1.86 3.57
N SER A 61 -17.24 -2.36 2.81
CA SER A 61 -17.42 -3.79 2.57
C SER A 61 -16.27 -4.44 1.79
N LEU A 62 -15.50 -3.68 1.01
CA LEU A 62 -14.31 -4.18 0.30
C LEU A 62 -13.03 -4.19 1.13
N MET A 63 -12.98 -3.43 2.23
CA MET A 63 -11.79 -3.36 3.08
C MET A 63 -11.45 -4.73 3.69
N THR A 64 -12.46 -5.47 4.15
CA THR A 64 -12.27 -6.81 4.72
C THR A 64 -11.76 -7.83 3.68
N PRO A 65 -12.38 -7.98 2.50
CA PRO A 65 -11.82 -8.78 1.41
C PRO A 65 -10.40 -8.38 1.03
N LEU A 66 -10.11 -7.07 0.93
CA LEU A 66 -8.77 -6.57 0.61
C LEU A 66 -7.73 -7.02 1.65
N ALA A 67 -8.06 -6.92 2.94
CA ALA A 67 -7.15 -7.33 4.01
C ALA A 67 -6.95 -8.86 4.09
N ALA A 68 -7.93 -9.63 3.63
CA ALA A 68 -7.85 -11.10 3.59
C ALA A 68 -6.99 -11.64 2.43
N LEU A 69 -6.62 -10.80 1.46
CA LEU A 69 -5.79 -11.25 0.34
C LEU A 69 -4.36 -11.57 0.77
N ASN A 70 -3.81 -12.65 0.20
CA ASN A 70 -2.40 -12.99 0.33
C ASN A 70 -1.54 -12.15 -0.62
N LEU A 71 -1.38 -10.88 -0.26
CA LEU A 71 -0.52 -9.96 -0.99
C LEU A 71 0.96 -10.25 -0.68
N PRO A 72 1.82 -10.37 -1.70
CA PRO A 72 3.27 -10.56 -1.51
C PRO A 72 3.87 -9.31 -0.88
N GLY A 73 4.89 -9.42 -0.02
CA GLY A 73 5.57 -8.26 0.58
C GLY A 73 6.47 -7.53 -0.42
N CYS A 74 5.96 -6.48 -1.05
CA CYS A 74 6.68 -5.72 -2.08
C CYS A 74 6.25 -4.25 -2.08
N GLN A 75 7.00 -3.40 -2.78
CA GLN A 75 6.70 -1.99 -2.92
C GLN A 75 5.85 -1.75 -4.17
N ILE A 76 4.66 -1.20 -3.99
CA ILE A 76 3.78 -0.74 -5.06
C ILE A 76 4.13 0.71 -5.37
N SER A 77 4.48 0.98 -6.63
CA SER A 77 4.65 2.33 -7.16
C SER A 77 3.62 2.55 -8.26
N PHE A 78 2.65 3.44 -8.03
CA PHE A 78 1.65 3.75 -9.04
C PHE A 78 1.28 5.23 -9.00
N LYS A 79 1.45 5.91 -10.14
CA LYS A 79 1.18 7.36 -10.31
C LYS A 79 1.77 8.23 -9.19
N GLY A 80 3.01 7.95 -8.80
CA GLY A 80 3.74 8.73 -7.78
C GLY A 80 3.42 8.36 -6.33
N VAL A 81 2.50 7.42 -6.08
CA VAL A 81 2.23 6.88 -4.75
C VAL A 81 3.06 5.62 -4.55
N ASN A 82 3.88 5.59 -3.49
CA ASN A 82 4.72 4.46 -3.14
C ASN A 82 4.31 3.90 -1.77
N PHE A 83 3.97 2.62 -1.70
CA PHE A 83 3.60 1.96 -0.44
C PHE A 83 3.87 0.47 -0.48
N SER A 84 4.03 -0.15 0.69
CA SER A 84 4.10 -1.60 0.76
C SER A 84 2.72 -2.21 0.54
N SER A 85 2.62 -3.24 -0.30
CA SER A 85 1.43 -4.07 -0.46
C SER A 85 0.88 -4.62 0.86
N LEU A 86 1.73 -4.87 1.87
CA LEU A 86 1.30 -5.32 3.19
C LEU A 86 0.55 -4.25 3.97
N ALA A 87 0.81 -2.96 3.69
CA ALA A 87 0.07 -1.86 4.30
C ALA A 87 -1.42 -1.87 3.90
N LEU A 88 -1.78 -2.53 2.79
CA LEU A 88 -3.17 -2.72 2.39
C LEU A 88 -3.94 -3.61 3.37
N LYS A 89 -3.26 -4.52 4.07
CA LYS A 89 -3.89 -5.36 5.10
C LYS A 89 -4.30 -4.58 6.34
N ALA A 90 -3.68 -3.42 6.56
CA ALA A 90 -4.07 -2.50 7.63
C ALA A 90 -5.34 -1.69 7.28
N ILE A 91 -5.85 -1.80 6.05
CA ILE A 91 -7.09 -1.15 5.62
C ILE A 91 -8.27 -1.96 6.14
N THR A 92 -8.87 -1.47 7.21
CA THR A 92 -10.06 -2.07 7.83
C THR A 92 -11.17 -1.04 7.97
N PRO A 93 -12.45 -1.45 8.12
CA PRO A 93 -13.54 -0.51 8.37
C PRO A 93 -13.31 0.38 9.59
N ALA A 94 -12.64 -0.14 10.63
CA ALA A 94 -12.24 0.62 11.81
C ALA A 94 -11.28 1.79 11.49
N SER A 95 -10.57 1.72 10.36
CA SER A 95 -9.74 2.82 9.87
C SER A 95 -10.55 4.06 9.49
N CYS A 96 -11.86 3.92 9.25
CA CYS A 96 -12.77 5.03 9.02
C CYS A 96 -13.25 5.71 10.31
N GLU A 97 -13.18 5.02 11.45
CA GLU A 97 -13.57 5.55 12.77
C GLU A 97 -12.45 6.38 13.41
N ALA A 98 -11.20 5.99 13.17
CA ALA A 98 -10.03 6.79 13.55
C ALA A 98 -9.88 7.96 12.57
N SER A 99 -10.50 9.11 12.89
CA SER A 99 -10.40 10.42 12.23
C SER A 99 -9.57 10.42 10.94
N SER A 100 -10.25 10.52 9.79
CA SER A 100 -9.69 10.60 8.42
C SER A 100 -8.51 11.56 8.23
N LYS A 101 -8.25 12.47 9.18
CA LYS A 101 -7.07 13.34 9.28
C LYS A 101 -5.75 12.60 9.58
N GLN A 102 -5.77 11.45 10.25
CA GLN A 102 -4.55 10.78 10.72
C GLN A 102 -3.95 9.80 9.71
N ARG A 103 -4.72 9.33 8.71
CA ARG A 103 -4.27 8.34 7.72
C ARG A 103 -4.70 8.67 6.27
N PRO A 104 -4.45 9.88 5.76
CA PRO A 104 -4.72 10.22 4.37
C PRO A 104 -3.97 9.30 3.39
N SER A 105 -2.80 8.80 3.79
CA SER A 105 -2.01 7.83 3.04
C SER A 105 -2.73 6.49 2.85
N LEU A 106 -3.48 6.01 3.85
CA LEU A 106 -4.14 4.69 3.82
C LEU A 106 -5.28 4.65 2.79
N PHE A 107 -6.13 5.68 2.76
CA PHE A 107 -7.20 5.78 1.77
C PHE A 107 -6.67 6.09 0.37
N ALA A 108 -5.56 6.83 0.27
CA ALA A 108 -4.84 7.00 -0.98
C ALA A 108 -4.31 5.66 -1.53
N MET A 109 -3.84 4.75 -0.66
CA MET A 109 -3.44 3.39 -1.06
C MET A 109 -4.63 2.60 -1.62
N MET A 110 -5.76 2.57 -0.91
CA MET A 110 -6.96 1.87 -1.37
C MET A 110 -7.43 2.39 -2.74
N ARG A 111 -7.51 3.72 -2.89
CA ARG A 111 -7.86 4.37 -4.16
C ARG A 111 -6.87 4.02 -5.27
N THR A 112 -5.59 3.93 -4.94
CA THR A 112 -4.52 3.57 -5.89
C THR A 112 -4.71 2.15 -6.39
N ILE A 113 -5.01 1.19 -5.51
CA ILE A 113 -5.28 -0.20 -5.88
C ILE A 113 -6.52 -0.34 -6.76
N LEU A 114 -7.61 0.34 -6.39
CA LEU A 114 -8.83 0.35 -7.19
C LEU A 114 -8.57 0.88 -8.61
N ARG A 115 -7.73 1.92 -8.75
CA ARG A 115 -7.30 2.45 -10.04
C ARG A 115 -6.38 1.51 -10.82
N LEU A 116 -5.46 0.85 -10.14
CA LEU A 116 -4.56 -0.13 -10.76
C LEU A 116 -5.37 -1.29 -11.35
N LEU A 117 -6.37 -1.79 -10.62
CA LEU A 117 -7.25 -2.87 -11.09
C LEU A 117 -8.25 -2.45 -12.18
N LYS A 118 -8.58 -1.16 -12.28
CA LYS A 118 -9.42 -0.61 -13.36
C LYS A 118 -8.65 -0.47 -14.67
N ASN A 119 -7.38 -0.08 -14.58
CA ASN A 119 -6.54 0.23 -15.74
C ASN A 119 -5.79 -0.99 -16.30
N ASN A 120 -5.96 -2.17 -15.70
CA ASN A 120 -5.49 -3.48 -16.17
C ASN A 120 -6.66 -4.44 -16.33
#